data_AF-A0A534SMQ8-F1
#
_entry.id   AF-A0A534SMQ8-F1
#
_cell.length_a   1.000
_cell.length_b   1.000
_cell.length_c   1.000
_cell.angle_alpha   90.00
_cell.angle_beta   90.00
_cell.angle_gamma   90.00
#
_symmetry.space_group_name_H-M   'P 1'
#
loop_
_entity.id
_entity.type
_entity.pdbx_description
1 polymer ?
#
loop_
_entity_poly.entity_id
_entity_poly.type
_entity_poly.pdbx_seq_one_letter_code
_entity_poly.pdbx_strand_id
1 'polypeptide(L)' 'MDIKALIDPEGGLVDRRIFADREIYELERERLFARCWLYLGHECEIPRSRSFYAVTRTANCART' A
#
# COMPACT_ATOMS: atom_id res chain seq x y z
N MET A 1 -15.98 -8.59 -6.58
CA MET A 1 -14.83 -9.50 -6.78
C MET A 1 -14.63 -10.37 -5.54
N ASP A 2 -14.36 -11.67 -5.67
CA ASP A 2 -13.94 -12.51 -4.54
C ASP A 2 -12.41 -12.41 -4.38
N ILE A 3 -11.96 -11.77 -3.30
CA ILE A 3 -10.53 -11.54 -3.03
C ILE A 3 -9.80 -12.83 -2.66
N LYS A 4 -10.49 -13.79 -2.02
CA LYS A 4 -9.86 -15.03 -1.55
C LYS A 4 -9.42 -15.93 -2.72
N ALA A 5 -10.14 -15.86 -3.84
CA ALA A 5 -9.83 -16.63 -5.04
C ALA A 5 -8.55 -16.16 -5.78
N LEU A 6 -7.95 -15.02 -5.39
CA LEU A 6 -6.76 -14.47 -6.04
C LEU A 6 -5.44 -15.11 -5.54
N ILE A 7 -5.51 -15.90 -4.48
CA ILE A 7 -4.37 -16.53 -3.84
C ILE A 7 -4.70 -18.01 -3.67
N ASP A 8 -3.78 -18.87 -4.12
CA ASP A 8 -3.78 -20.30 -3.83
C ASP A 8 -2.59 -20.61 -2.91
N PRO A 9 -2.84 -20.72 -1.58
CA PRO A 9 -1.76 -20.98 -0.61
C PRO A 9 -1.16 -22.38 -0.74
N GLU A 10 -1.91 -23.38 -1.20
CA GLU A 10 -1.44 -24.77 -1.28
C GLU A 10 -0.62 -24.99 -2.55
N GLY A 11 -1.07 -24.45 -3.69
CA GLY A 11 -0.34 -24.48 -4.95
C GLY A 11 0.75 -23.41 -5.08
N GLY A 12 0.80 -22.44 -4.14
CA GLY A 12 1.76 -21.34 -4.17
C GLY A 12 1.55 -20.37 -5.34
N LEU A 13 0.33 -20.29 -5.87
CA LEU A 13 0.00 -19.44 -7.02
C LEU A 13 -0.63 -18.13 -6.55
N VAL A 14 -0.25 -17.06 -7.25
CA VAL A 14 -0.77 -15.70 -7.01
C VAL A 14 -1.25 -15.13 -8.33
N ASP A 15 -2.50 -14.70 -8.37
CA ASP A 15 -3.08 -14.06 -9.55
C ASP A 15 -2.38 -12.72 -9.82
N ARG A 16 -1.89 -12.52 -11.04
CA ARG A 16 -1.14 -11.31 -11.43
C ARG A 16 -1.97 -10.03 -11.34
N ARG A 17 -3.30 -10.13 -11.34
CA ARG A 17 -4.20 -8.96 -11.26
C ARG A 17 -3.98 -8.16 -9.98
N ILE A 18 -3.55 -8.77 -8.87
CA ILE A 18 -3.31 -8.04 -7.61
C ILE A 18 -2.29 -6.90 -7.75
N PHE A 19 -1.43 -6.95 -8.78
CA PHE A 19 -0.38 -5.95 -8.99
C PHE A 19 -0.79 -4.79 -9.91
N ALA A 20 -1.88 -4.92 -10.66
CA ALA A 20 -2.22 -3.97 -11.74
C ALA A 20 -3.70 -3.58 -11.81
N ASP A 21 -4.59 -4.33 -11.14
CA ASP A 21 -6.02 -4.06 -11.17
C ASP A 21 -6.39 -2.83 -10.35
N ARG A 22 -7.14 -1.92 -10.98
CA ARG A 22 -7.55 -0.65 -10.37
C ARG A 22 -8.54 -0.84 -9.22
N GLU A 23 -9.48 -1.78 -9.33
CA GLU A 23 -10.51 -2.01 -8.32
C GLU A 23 -9.87 -2.58 -7.04
N ILE A 24 -8.88 -3.46 -7.19
CA ILE A 24 -8.08 -3.97 -6.08
C ILE A 24 -7.33 -2.82 -5.38
N TYR A 25 -6.68 -1.93 -6.13
CA TYR A 25 -5.94 -0.80 -5.54
C TYR A 25 -6.84 0.15 -4.73
N GLU A 26 -8.05 0.47 -5.21
CA GLU A 26 -8.99 1.31 -4.45
C GLU A 26 -9.43 0.60 -3.15
N LEU A 27 -9.65 -0.70 -3.18
CA LEU A 27 -9.94 -1.50 -1.98
C LEU A 27 -8.77 -1.51 -0.99
N GLU A 28 -7.53 -1.63 -1.46
CA GLU A 28 -6.33 -1.55 -0.62
C GLU A 28 -6.20 -0.18 0.05
N ARG A 29 -6.50 0.90 -0.67
CA ARG A 29 -6.50 2.26 -0.11
C ARG A 29 -7.45 2.43 1.07
N GLU A 30 -8.65 1.87 0.96
CA GLU A 30 -9.68 1.97 2.01
C GLU A 30 -9.42 1.01 3.18
N ARG A 31 -8.95 -0.21 2.91
CA ARG A 31 -8.95 -1.30 3.91
C ARG A 31 -7.58 -1.56 4.51
N LEU A 32 -6.50 -1.33 3.77
CA LEU A 32 -5.11 -1.57 4.19
C LEU A 32 -4.43 -0.25 4.55
N PHE A 33 -4.21 0.64 3.57
CA PHE A 33 -3.43 1.86 3.78
C PHE A 33 -4.08 2.87 4.73
N ALA A 34 -5.38 2.77 4.98
CA ALA A 34 -6.07 3.59 5.96
C ALA A 34 -5.98 3.09 7.41
N ARG A 35 -5.59 1.83 7.62
CA ARG A 35 -5.66 1.17 8.93
C ARG A 35 -4.33 0.62 9.42
N CYS A 36 -3.39 0.37 8.51
CA CYS A 36 -2.08 -0.16 8.83
C CYS A 36 -1.12 0.94 9.32
N TRP A 37 -0.18 0.55 10.18
CA TRP A 37 0.97 1.36 10.51
C TRP A 37 1.88 1.48 9.30
N LEU A 38 2.07 2.70 8.81
CA LEU A 38 2.93 3.00 7.66
C LEU A 38 4.19 3.69 8.14
N TYR A 39 5.31 3.28 7.58
CA TYR A 39 6.59 3.93 7.86
C TYR A 39 6.59 5.34 7.28
N LEU A 40 6.88 6.32 8.13
CA LEU A 40 6.94 7.74 7.74
C LEU A 40 8.38 8.25 7.68
N GLY A 41 9.29 7.69 8.47
CA GLY A 41 10.66 8.19 8.54
C GLY A 41 11.33 7.83 9.85
N HIS A 42 12.62 8.12 9.93
CA HIS A 42 13.42 7.94 11.14
C HIS A 42 13.51 9.27 11.91
N GLU A 43 13.67 9.22 13.23
CA GLU A 43 13.74 10.42 14.08
C GLU A 43 14.83 11.40 13.63
N CYS A 44 15.98 10.88 13.18
CA CYS A 44 17.09 11.68 12.66
C CYS A 44 16.73 12.55 11.43
N GLU A 45 15.62 12.26 10.74
CA GLU A 45 15.14 13.05 9.60
C GLU A 45 14.42 14.34 10.04
N ILE A 46 14.05 14.47 11.32
CA ILE A 46 13.48 15.69 11.93
C ILE A 46 14.29 16.12 13.18
N PRO A 47 15.55 16.54 13.03
CA PRO A 47 16.44 16.79 14.17
C PRO A 47 16.16 18.13 14.88
N ARG A 48 15.33 19.01 14.31
CA ARG A 48 15.09 20.37 14.82
C ARG A 48 13.60 20.65 14.96
N SER A 49 13.27 21.49 15.93
CA SER A 49 11.92 22.05 16.07
C SER A 49 11.54 22.80 14.79
N ARG A 50 10.29 22.61 14.34
CA ARG A 50 9.71 23.15 13.09
C ARG A 50 10.23 22.54 11.78
N SER A 51 11.04 21.48 11.82
CA SER A 51 11.32 20.67 10.62
C SER A 51 10.10 19.81 10.28
N PHE A 52 9.80 19.64 8.98
CA PHE A 52 8.75 18.75 8.49
C PHE A 52 9.20 18.02 7.23
N TYR A 53 8.69 16.81 7.02
CA TYR A 53 8.79 16.07 5.76
C TYR A 53 7.38 15.69 5.30
N ALA A 54 7.18 15.56 3.99
CA ALA A 54 5.93 15.08 3.41
C ALA A 54 6.14 13.66 2.87
N VAL A 55 5.43 12.69 3.45
CA VAL A 55 5.36 11.31 2.92
C VAL A 55 4.00 11.06 2.32
N THR A 56 3.97 10.41 1.16
CA THR A 56 2.73 10.01 0.51
C THR A 56 2.33 8.64 1.05
N ARG A 57 1.07 8.53 1.51
CA ARG A 57 0.51 7.31 2.10
C ARG A 57 0.34 6.16 1.12
N THR A 58 0.33 6.46 -0.18
CA THR A 58 0.05 5.50 -1.26
C THR A 58 1.15 5.59 -2.31
N ALA A 59 1.76 4.45 -2.65
CA ALA A 59 2.57 4.37 -3.86
C ALA A 59 1.66 4.69 -5.04
N ASN A 60 2.00 5.73 -5.80
CA ASN A 60 1.17 6.22 -6.89
C ASN A 60 1.21 5.22 -8.05
N CYS A 61 0.44 4.14 -7.97
CA CYS A 61 0.14 3.22 -9.09
C CYS A 61 -0.94 3.84 -10.00
N ALA A 62 -0.81 5.13 -10.32
CA ALA A 62 -1.72 5.85 -11.21
C ALA A 62 -0.99 6.68 -12.28
N ARG A 63 0.31 6.42 -12.51
CA ARG A 63 1.03 6.89 -13.69
C ARG A 63 1.56 5.71 -14.49
N THR A 64 0.64 5.03 -15.16
CA THR A 64 0.89 4.30 -16.40
C THR A 64 -0.11 4.80 -17.43
#